data_AF-A0A0D3BPV1-F1
#
_entry.id   AF-A0A0D3BPV1-F1
#
_cell.length_a   1.000
_cell.length_b   1.000
_cell.length_c   1.000
_cell.angle_alpha   90.00
_cell.angle_beta   90.00
_cell.angle_gamma   90.00
#
_symmetry.space_group_name_H-M   'P 1'
#
loop_
_entity.id
_entity.type
_entity.pdbx_description
1 polymer ?
#
loop_
_entity_poly.entity_id
_entity_poly.type
_entity_poly.pdbx_seq_one_letter_code
_entity_poly.pdbx_strand_id
1 'polypeptide(L)' 'MVKDAISIGANVKGFFAWSLLDNFEWAAGYTARFGMVYVDFKDGCKRYPKKSADWFKKFLNPKKSN' A
#
# COMPACT_ATOMS: atom_id res chain seq x y z
N MET A 1 -9.16 12.04 -6.74
CA MET A 1 -7.86 12.72 -6.57
C MET A 1 -6.88 12.42 -7.71
N VAL A 2 -6.25 11.24 -7.81
CA VAL A 2 -5.31 10.94 -8.92
C VAL A 2 -6.04 10.81 -10.27
N LYS A 3 -7.18 10.10 -10.29
CA LYS A 3 -8.03 9.98 -11.48
C LYS A 3 -8.48 11.35 -12.01
N ASP A 4 -8.86 12.25 -11.10
CA ASP A 4 -9.34 13.59 -11.47
C ASP A 4 -8.19 14.44 -12.02
N ALA A 5 -6.99 14.36 -11.42
CA ALA A 5 -5.79 15.02 -11.94
C ALA A 5 -5.47 14.57 -13.37
N ILE A 6 -5.57 13.26 -13.65
CA ILE A 6 -5.42 12.72 -15.01
C ILE A 6 -6.50 13.30 -15.95
N SER A 7 -7.74 13.43 -15.48
CA SER A 7 -8.85 13.95 -16.30
C SER A 7 -8.69 15.41 -16.71
N ILE A 8 -7.96 16.22 -15.92
CA ILE A 8 -7.67 17.63 -16.22
C ILE A 8 -6.32 17.82 -16.95
N GLY A 9 -5.70 16.74 -17.44
CA GLY A 9 -4.51 16.79 -18.31
C GLY A 9 -3.17 16.55 -17.63
N ALA A 10 -3.13 16.19 -16.33
CA ALA A 10 -1.87 15.84 -15.68
C ALA A 10 -1.30 14.53 -16.23
N ASN A 11 -0.01 14.52 -16.59
CA ASN A 11 0.67 13.36 -17.15
C ASN A 11 1.16 12.36 -16.06
N VAL A 12 0.23 11.76 -15.33
CA VAL A 12 0.55 10.78 -14.26
C VAL A 12 0.79 9.40 -14.86
N LYS A 13 1.92 8.78 -14.52
CA LYS A 13 2.33 7.47 -15.05
C LYS A 13 2.25 6.31 -14.06
N GLY A 14 2.08 6.59 -12.77
CA GLY A 14 2.06 5.55 -11.75
C GLY A 14 1.64 6.08 -10.38
N PHE A 15 1.31 5.14 -9.50
CA PHE A 15 0.98 5.38 -8.11
C PHE A 15 1.67 4.31 -7.25
N PHE A 16 2.38 4.75 -6.21
CA PHE A 16 3.08 3.88 -5.28
C PHE A 16 2.58 4.17 -3.86
N ALA A 17 1.96 3.18 -3.24
CA ALA A 17 1.49 3.32 -1.86
C ALA A 17 2.68 3.28 -0.89
N TRP A 18 2.76 4.26 0.01
CA TRP A 18 3.58 4.17 1.21
C TRP A 18 2.78 3.42 2.28
N SER A 19 3.17 2.24 2.73
CA SER A 19 4.38 1.49 2.35
C SER A 19 4.04 0.02 2.07
N LEU A 20 5.00 -0.72 1.52
CA LEU A 20 4.82 -2.16 1.32
C LEU A 20 4.74 -2.89 2.66
N LEU A 21 5.66 -2.60 3.58
CA LEU A 21 5.81 -3.25 4.88
C LEU A 21 5.72 -2.20 6.00
N ASP A 22 5.20 -2.60 7.16
CA ASP A 22 5.41 -1.83 8.38
C ASP A 22 6.91 -1.66 8.61
N ASN A 23 7.33 -0.43 8.91
CA ASN A 23 8.74 -0.05 9.03
C ASN A 23 8.92 0.99 10.14
N PHE A 24 10.12 1.55 10.26
CA PHE A 24 10.46 2.61 11.20
C PHE A 24 10.04 3.98 10.65
N GLU A 25 9.04 4.59 11.26
CA GLU A 25 8.43 5.84 10.78
C GLU A 25 9.00 7.06 11.52
N TRP A 26 10.30 7.30 11.31
CA TRP A 26 11.02 8.50 11.79
C TRP A 26 10.77 8.80 13.28
N ALA A 27 10.24 9.98 13.60
CA ALA A 27 9.96 10.40 14.97
C ALA A 27 8.95 9.48 15.70
N ALA A 28 8.10 8.76 14.97
CA ALA A 28 7.14 7.82 15.54
C ALA A 28 7.73 6.42 15.81
N GLY A 29 8.94 6.14 15.30
CA GLY A 29 9.53 4.81 15.35
C GLY A 29 8.60 3.72 14.83
N TYR A 30 8.49 2.59 15.54
CA TYR A 30 7.64 1.45 15.12
C TYR A 30 6.20 1.52 15.66
N THR A 31 5.78 2.66 16.20
CA THR A 31 4.42 2.82 16.75
C THR A 31 3.39 3.11 15.67
N ALA A 32 3.80 3.77 14.59
CA ALA A 32 2.98 3.98 13.39
C ALA A 32 3.18 2.83 12.38
N ARG A 33 2.10 2.46 11.68
CA ARG A 33 2.07 1.27 10.79
C ARG A 33 1.37 1.57 9.47
N PHE A 34 2.13 2.07 8.49
CA PHE A 34 1.63 2.40 7.15
C PHE A 34 1.69 1.25 6.15
N GLY A 35 2.32 0.12 6.51
CA GLY A 35 2.53 -0.99 5.59
C GLY A 35 1.22 -1.64 5.16
N MET A 36 1.13 -2.03 3.89
CA MET A 36 0.11 -2.98 3.42
C MET A 36 0.31 -4.39 4.01
N VAL A 37 1.54 -4.70 4.44
CA VAL A 37 1.90 -5.94 5.12
C VAL A 37 2.31 -5.61 6.56
N TYR A 38 1.65 -6.27 7.51
CA TYR A 38 2.01 -6.20 8.91
C TYR A 38 3.33 -6.95 9.16
N VAL A 39 4.21 -6.35 9.95
CA VAL A 39 5.47 -6.98 10.39
C VAL A 39 5.44 -7.15 11.90
N ASP A 40 5.60 -8.40 12.35
CA ASP A 40 5.76 -8.71 13.76
C ASP A 40 7.23 -8.58 14.17
N PHE A 41 7.60 -7.40 14.67
CA PHE A 41 8.96 -7.12 15.12
C PHE A 41 9.37 -7.91 16.37
N LYS A 42 8.41 -8.50 17.10
CA LYS A 42 8.69 -9.29 18.31
C LYS A 42 8.89 -10.77 17.99
N ASP A 43 8.30 -11.25 16.90
CA ASP A 43 8.39 -12.63 16.44
C ASP A 43 9.22 -12.73 15.14
N GLY A 44 10.49 -12.33 15.22
CA GLY A 44 11.46 -12.52 14.14
C GLY A 44 11.12 -11.84 12.81
N CYS A 45 10.35 -10.74 12.83
CA CYS A 45 9.90 -10.02 11.64
C CYS A 45 9.03 -10.85 10.70
N LYS A 46 8.20 -11.75 11.23
CA LYS A 46 7.18 -12.44 10.43
C LYS A 46 6.23 -11.45 9.76
N ARG A 47 5.78 -11.78 8.55
CA ARG A 47 4.99 -10.88 7.68
C ARG A 47 3.60 -11.43 7.43
N TYR A 48 2.61 -10.55 7.52
CA TYR A 48 1.20 -10.90 7.37
C TYR A 48 0.51 -9.86 6.48
N PRO A 49 0.02 -10.25 5.28
CA PRO A 49 -0.74 -9.34 4.43
C PRO A 49 -1.96 -8.78 5.19
N LYS A 50 -2.14 -7.46 5.18
CA LYS A 50 -3.34 -6.82 5.72
C LYS A 50 -4.45 -6.83 4.66
N LYS A 51 -5.67 -6.52 5.07
CA LYS A 51 -6.82 -6.35 4.15
C LYS A 51 -6.54 -5.33 3.04
N SER A 52 -5.71 -4.31 3.29
CA SER A 52 -5.28 -3.35 2.29
C SER A 52 -4.45 -3.99 1.17
N ALA A 53 -3.55 -4.94 1.48
CA ALA A 53 -2.81 -5.70 0.48
C ALA A 53 -3.76 -6.54 -0.40
N ASP A 54 -4.73 -7.23 0.21
CA ASP A 54 -5.71 -8.02 -0.53
C ASP A 54 -6.60 -7.17 -1.43
N TRP A 55 -7.02 -6.00 -0.93
CA TRP A 55 -7.78 -5.05 -1.72
C TRP A 55 -6.94 -4.51 -2.89
N PHE A 56 -5.68 -4.12 -2.64
CA PHE A 56 -4.80 -3.57 -3.66
C PHE A 56 -4.50 -4.60 -4.75
N LYS A 57 -4.29 -5.88 -4.37
CA LYS A 57 -4.16 -7.00 -5.31
C LYS A 57 -5.39 -7.15 -6.21
N LYS A 58 -6.61 -7.07 -5.66
CA LYS A 58 -7.85 -7.13 -6.44
C LYS A 58 -8.02 -5.91 -7.34
N PHE A 59 -7.70 -4.73 -6.84
CA PHE A 59 -7.76 -3.47 -7.58
C PHE A 59 -6.85 -3.48 -8.81
N LEU A 60 -5.62 -4.01 -8.68
CA LEU A 60 -4.66 -4.14 -9.78
C LEU A 60 -5.04 -5.23 -10.79
N ASN A 61 -5.92 -6.16 -10.42
CA ASN A 61 -6.32 -7.29 -11.25
C ASN A 61 -7.83 -7.25 -11.53
N PRO A 62 -8.33 -6.25 -12.28
CA PRO A 62 -9.73 -6.20 -12.64
C PRO A 62 -10.07 -7.46 -13.45
N LYS A 63 -11.11 -8.20 -13.04
CA LYS A 63 -11.66 -9.27 -13.89
C LYS A 63 -12.00 -8.64 -15.24
N LYS A 64 -11.43 -9.15 -16.33
CA LYS A 64 -11.93 -8.84 -17.67
C LYS A 64 -13.39 -9.31 -17.70
N SER A 65 -14.33 -8.39 -17.89
CA SER A 65 -15.66 -8.78 -18.37
C SER A 65 -15.47 -9.41 -19.74
N ASN A 66 -15.79 -10.69 -19.88
CA ASN A 66 -16.06 -11.27 -21.19
C ASN A 66 -17.32 -10.65 -21.76
#